data_AF-A0A4Q3UP16-F1
#
_entry.id   AF-A0A4Q3UP16-F1
#
_cell.length_a   1.000
_cell.length_b   1.000
_cell.length_c   1.000
_cell.angle_alpha   90.00
_cell.angle_beta   90.00
_cell.angle_gamma   90.00
#
_symmetry.space_group_name_H-M   'P 1'
#
loop_
_entity.id
_entity.type
_entity.pdbx_description
1 polymer ?
#
loop_
_entity_poly.entity_id
_entity_poly.type
_entity_poly.pdbx_seq_one_letter_code
_entity_poly.pdbx_strand_id
1 'polypeptide(L)'
;MPTPIYFAIGDVHGEATKLRQLHAAIRDRIAFEGHPAKIVHLGDYVDRGPDSRGVIDQVMALEQIFESDTGVEIISLMGNHEQMMLDAYDSEGTADGGMWWAQGGAETVTSYGAREANWRDAVPKEHISWMRRLPGILHDEQRKLVFVHAGIEPASFPQDDQRTWLWTRSERFFQQWQWPDRDELKGLMVVHGHTPRSFDPEVYPHRINVDTG
;
A
#
# COMPACT_ATOMS: atom_id res chain seq x y z
N MET A 1 17.11 13.43 18.74
CA MET A 1 16.25 13.71 17.57
C MET A 1 14.82 13.44 17.99
N PRO A 2 13.84 14.27 17.60
CA PRO A 2 12.43 14.02 17.91
C PRO A 2 11.97 12.69 17.29
N THR A 3 11.03 12.00 17.94
CA THR A 3 10.46 10.76 17.39
C THR A 3 9.64 11.09 16.15
N PRO A 4 9.82 10.38 15.01
CA PRO A 4 9.02 10.62 13.82
C PRO A 4 7.56 10.23 14.04
N ILE A 5 6.66 10.99 13.42
CA ILE A 5 5.23 10.69 13.33
C ILE A 5 4.99 9.85 12.07
N TYR A 6 4.19 8.78 12.18
CA TYR A 6 3.83 7.93 11.05
C TYR A 6 2.41 8.26 10.59
N PHE A 7 2.25 8.49 9.29
CA PHE A 7 0.96 8.63 8.62
C PHE A 7 0.78 7.42 7.70
N ALA A 8 -0.08 6.49 8.08
CA ALA A 8 -0.42 5.36 7.22
C ALA A 8 -1.64 5.69 6.37
N ILE A 9 -1.53 5.46 5.07
CA ILE A 9 -2.60 5.64 4.08
C ILE A 9 -2.97 4.25 3.57
N GLY A 10 -4.23 3.86 3.77
CA GLY A 10 -4.78 2.58 3.29
C GLY A 10 -4.97 2.56 1.77
N ASP A 11 -5.67 1.52 1.32
CA ASP A 11 -5.98 1.22 -0.07
C ASP A 11 -6.63 2.44 -0.75
N VAL A 12 -6.10 2.83 -1.92
CA VAL A 12 -6.52 4.05 -2.62
C VAL A 12 -7.44 3.76 -3.79
N HIS A 13 -7.17 2.68 -4.53
CA HIS A 13 -8.01 2.17 -5.61
C HIS A 13 -8.50 3.26 -6.57
N GLY A 14 -7.59 4.00 -7.21
CA GLY A 14 -7.96 5.00 -8.22
C GLY A 14 -8.73 6.23 -7.69
N GLU A 15 -8.90 6.40 -6.37
CA GLU A 15 -9.57 7.54 -5.75
C GLU A 15 -8.67 8.78 -5.66
N ALA A 16 -8.17 9.22 -6.82
CA ALA A 16 -7.20 10.31 -6.94
C ALA A 16 -7.62 11.62 -6.25
N THR A 17 -8.92 11.94 -6.22
CA THR A 17 -9.43 13.14 -5.53
C THR A 17 -9.32 13.03 -4.02
N LYS A 18 -9.69 11.88 -3.44
CA LYS A 18 -9.58 11.63 -2.00
C LYS A 18 -8.11 11.64 -1.58
N LEU A 19 -7.24 11.03 -2.38
CA LEU A 19 -5.80 11.01 -2.11
C LEU A 19 -5.20 12.43 -2.06
N ARG A 20 -5.52 13.31 -3.03
CA ARG A 20 -5.06 14.71 -3.01
C ARG A 20 -5.46 15.44 -1.73
N GLN A 21 -6.71 15.25 -1.30
CA GLN A 21 -7.24 15.88 -0.08
C GLN A 21 -6.52 15.34 1.16
N LEU A 22 -6.29 14.03 1.23
CA LEU A 22 -5.59 13.40 2.34
C LEU A 22 -4.12 13.84 2.41
N HIS A 23 -3.41 13.87 1.28
CA HIS A 23 -2.04 14.40 1.22
C HIS A 23 -1.95 15.84 1.68
N ALA A 24 -2.91 16.70 1.29
CA ALA A 24 -2.94 18.09 1.75
C ALA A 24 -3.13 18.15 3.28
N ALA A 25 -4.09 17.42 3.84
CA ALA A 25 -4.34 17.38 5.27
C ALA A 25 -3.13 16.84 6.07
N ILE A 26 -2.45 15.81 5.56
CA ILE A 26 -1.24 15.26 6.18
C ILE A 26 -0.12 16.31 6.18
N ARG A 27 0.12 17.01 5.07
CA ARG A 27 1.15 18.06 5.01
C ARG A 27 0.86 19.20 5.99
N ASP A 28 -0.39 19.63 6.08
CA ASP A 28 -0.80 20.65 7.06
C ASP A 28 -0.54 20.16 8.50
N ARG A 29 -0.80 18.88 8.78
CA ARG A 29 -0.50 18.28 10.08
C ARG A 29 1.00 18.21 10.35
N ILE A 30 1.81 17.79 9.39
CA ILE A 30 3.28 17.74 9.53
C ILE A 30 3.84 19.13 9.85
N ALA A 31 3.38 20.16 9.11
CA ALA A 31 3.79 21.54 9.34
C ALA A 31 3.40 22.04 10.73
N PHE A 32 2.22 21.64 11.23
CA PHE A 32 1.75 21.98 12.57
C PHE A 32 2.58 21.31 13.68
N GLU A 33 2.90 20.02 13.52
CA GLU A 33 3.60 19.25 14.55
C GLU A 33 5.08 19.62 14.68
N GLY A 34 5.73 20.00 13.57
CA GLY A 34 7.15 20.36 13.56
C GLY A 34 8.09 19.20 13.93
N HIS A 35 7.63 17.96 13.79
CA HIS A 35 8.41 16.74 14.02
C HIS A 35 8.75 16.09 12.68
N PRO A 36 9.81 15.27 12.61
CA PRO A 36 10.03 14.41 11.46
C PRO A 36 8.80 13.52 11.21
N ALA A 37 8.54 13.18 9.96
CA ALA A 37 7.37 12.40 9.59
C ALA A 37 7.70 11.32 8.56
N LYS A 38 6.96 10.22 8.61
CA LYS A 38 6.94 9.21 7.57
C LYS A 38 5.53 9.07 7.04
N ILE A 39 5.34 9.28 5.74
CA ILE A 39 4.08 8.98 5.07
C ILE A 39 4.24 7.61 4.43
N VAL A 40 3.43 6.65 4.87
CA VAL A 40 3.47 5.26 4.41
C VAL A 40 2.18 4.94 3.67
N HIS A 41 2.26 4.71 2.37
CA HIS A 41 1.14 4.20 1.58
C HIS A 41 1.19 2.68 1.58
N LEU A 42 0.06 2.04 1.91
CA LEU A 42 0.01 0.59 2.13
C LEU A 42 -0.23 -0.24 0.86
N GLY A 43 -0.25 0.38 -0.33
CA GLY A 43 -0.49 -0.30 -1.60
C GLY A 43 -1.91 -0.13 -2.11
N ASP A 44 -2.25 -0.90 -3.15
CA ASP A 44 -3.53 -0.89 -3.85
C ASP A 44 -3.88 0.53 -4.34
N TYR A 45 -2.99 1.08 -5.14
CA TYR A 45 -3.12 2.37 -5.81
C TYR A 45 -4.08 2.29 -7.00
N VAL A 46 -4.09 1.14 -7.67
CA VAL A 46 -4.81 0.92 -8.92
C VAL A 46 -6.12 0.16 -8.68
N ASP A 47 -6.91 0.09 -9.75
CA ASP A 47 -8.17 -0.62 -9.92
C ASP A 47 -9.35 -0.03 -9.14
N ARG A 48 -10.56 -0.46 -9.54
CA ARG A 48 -11.88 -0.14 -8.97
C ARG A 48 -12.33 1.32 -9.11
N GLY A 49 -11.54 2.29 -8.67
CA GLY A 49 -11.87 3.71 -8.80
C GLY A 49 -11.49 4.29 -10.16
N PRO A 50 -11.90 5.54 -10.43
CA PRO A 50 -11.92 6.08 -11.79
C PRO A 50 -10.56 6.56 -12.31
N ASP A 51 -9.56 6.76 -11.45
CA ASP A 51 -8.34 7.51 -11.80
C ASP A 51 -7.05 6.89 -11.22
N SER A 52 -6.78 5.62 -11.55
CA SER A 52 -5.53 4.93 -11.17
C SER A 52 -4.27 5.65 -11.66
N ARG A 53 -4.31 6.19 -12.89
CA ARG A 53 -3.21 7.02 -13.43
C ARG A 53 -2.92 8.22 -12.52
N GLY A 54 -3.95 9.00 -12.19
CA GLY A 54 -3.81 10.19 -11.35
C GLY A 54 -3.38 9.87 -9.92
N VAL A 55 -3.67 8.67 -9.40
CA VAL A 55 -3.12 8.19 -8.13
C VAL A 55 -1.62 7.98 -8.24
N ILE A 56 -1.15 7.19 -9.22
CA ILE A 56 0.28 6.91 -9.40
C ILE A 56 1.07 8.21 -9.63
N ASP A 57 0.57 9.09 -10.51
CA ASP A 57 1.19 10.40 -10.78
C ASP A 57 1.38 11.21 -9.48
N GLN A 58 0.38 11.21 -8.59
CA GLN A 58 0.45 11.93 -7.32
C GLN A 58 1.45 11.33 -6.33
N VAL A 59 1.48 10.01 -6.20
CA VAL A 59 2.41 9.34 -5.27
C VAL A 59 3.85 9.53 -5.74
N MET A 60 4.13 9.32 -7.02
CA MET A 60 5.46 9.56 -7.60
C MET A 60 5.88 11.03 -7.46
N ALA A 61 4.98 11.99 -7.68
CA ALA A 61 5.28 13.41 -7.49
C ALA A 61 5.55 13.73 -6.01
N LEU A 62 4.84 13.12 -5.07
CA LEU A 62 5.07 13.31 -3.63
C LEU A 62 6.43 12.76 -3.20
N GLU A 63 6.79 11.56 -3.66
CA GLU A 63 8.13 10.98 -3.45
C GLU A 63 9.22 11.94 -3.97
N GLN A 64 9.04 12.48 -5.18
CA GLN A 64 9.99 13.41 -5.78
C GLN A 64 10.12 14.73 -4.98
N ILE A 65 9.01 15.28 -4.48
CA ILE A 65 9.02 16.51 -3.69
C ILE A 65 9.87 16.35 -2.41
N PHE A 66 9.83 15.17 -1.79
CA PHE A 66 10.50 14.90 -0.52
C PHE A 66 11.81 14.10 -0.64
N GLU A 67 12.28 13.80 -1.86
CA GLU A 67 13.47 12.97 -2.10
C GLU A 67 14.73 13.49 -1.39
N SER A 68 14.89 14.82 -1.28
CA SER A 68 16.01 15.48 -0.61
C SER A 68 15.67 16.03 0.79
N ASP A 69 14.46 15.74 1.30
CA ASP A 69 14.02 16.21 2.61
C ASP A 69 14.57 15.30 3.72
N THR A 70 15.16 15.90 4.75
CA THR A 70 15.72 15.16 5.90
C THR A 70 14.73 14.97 7.06
N GLY A 71 13.58 15.65 6.99
CA GLY A 71 12.52 15.64 7.99
C GLY A 71 11.30 14.82 7.57
N VAL A 72 11.01 14.67 6.28
CA VAL A 72 9.86 13.90 5.79
C VAL A 72 10.32 12.79 4.84
N GLU A 73 9.87 11.57 5.10
CA GLU A 73 10.14 10.39 4.26
C GLU A 73 8.83 9.86 3.69
N ILE A 74 8.82 9.52 2.40
CA ILE A 74 7.69 8.88 1.72
C ILE A 74 8.04 7.42 1.46
N ILE A 75 7.21 6.49 1.92
CA ILE A 75 7.35 5.06 1.68
C ILE A 75 6.08 4.53 1.04
N SER A 76 6.18 4.07 -0.20
CA SER A 76 5.06 3.46 -0.93
C SER A 76 5.24 1.96 -0.99
N LEU A 77 4.33 1.20 -0.40
CA LEU A 77 4.35 -0.27 -0.41
C LEU A 77 3.61 -0.82 -1.62
N MET A 78 3.94 -2.05 -2.01
CA MET A 78 3.20 -2.80 -3.03
C MET A 78 1.94 -3.40 -2.43
N GLY A 79 0.81 -3.25 -3.12
CA GLY A 79 -0.41 -4.00 -2.87
C GLY A 79 -0.55 -5.21 -3.80
N ASN A 80 -1.59 -6.02 -3.57
CA ASN A 80 -1.83 -7.15 -4.46
C ASN A 80 -2.37 -6.73 -5.82
N HIS A 81 -3.00 -5.56 -5.93
CA HIS A 81 -3.47 -5.03 -7.21
C HIS A 81 -2.32 -4.58 -8.11
N GLU A 82 -1.26 -3.97 -7.56
CA GLU A 82 -0.04 -3.68 -8.34
C GLU A 82 0.63 -4.96 -8.81
N GLN A 83 0.72 -6.00 -7.95
CA GLN A 83 1.27 -7.29 -8.35
C GLN A 83 0.46 -7.92 -9.49
N MET A 84 -0.87 -7.95 -9.38
CA MET A 84 -1.76 -8.46 -10.42
C MET A 84 -1.61 -7.69 -11.75
N MET A 85 -1.50 -6.36 -11.68
CA MET A 85 -1.29 -5.52 -12.86
C MET A 85 0.07 -5.81 -13.52
N LEU A 86 1.14 -5.97 -12.74
CA LEU A 86 2.46 -6.33 -13.26
C LEU A 86 2.47 -7.71 -13.90
N ASP A 87 1.84 -8.70 -13.26
CA ASP A 87 1.70 -10.05 -13.80
C ASP A 87 0.92 -10.05 -15.13
N ALA A 88 -0.13 -9.22 -15.22
CA ALA A 88 -0.88 -9.02 -16.46
C ALA A 88 -0.07 -8.26 -17.53
N TYR A 89 0.76 -7.29 -17.13
CA TYR A 89 1.60 -6.52 -18.05
C TYR A 89 2.63 -7.43 -18.72
N ASP A 90 3.20 -8.38 -17.96
CA ASP A 90 4.28 -9.27 -18.39
C ASP A 90 3.81 -10.53 -19.12
N SER A 91 2.51 -10.84 -19.11
CA SER A 91 2.01 -12.04 -19.77
C SER A 91 1.99 -11.90 -21.30
N GLU A 92 2.65 -12.85 -21.99
CA GLU A 92 2.52 -13.01 -23.45
C GLU A 92 1.32 -13.93 -23.78
N GLY A 93 0.16 -13.37 -24.12
CA GLY A 93 -1.00 -14.11 -24.68
C GLY A 93 -2.26 -14.18 -23.80
N THR A 94 -3.23 -15.02 -24.20
CA THR A 94 -4.62 -15.06 -23.69
C THR A 94 -4.81 -15.58 -22.26
N ALA A 95 -3.75 -15.89 -21.51
CA ALA A 95 -3.80 -16.14 -20.07
C ALA A 95 -3.80 -14.79 -19.30
N ASP A 96 -4.65 -13.90 -19.78
CA ASP A 96 -4.43 -12.46 -19.94
C ASP A 96 -4.80 -11.71 -18.66
N GLY A 97 -4.06 -11.89 -17.55
CA GLY A 97 -4.34 -11.13 -16.33
C GLY A 97 -5.77 -11.30 -15.80
N GLY A 98 -6.41 -12.46 -16.03
CA GLY A 98 -7.84 -12.65 -15.76
C GLY A 98 -8.27 -12.29 -14.34
N MET A 99 -7.40 -12.53 -13.36
CA MET A 99 -7.64 -12.10 -11.98
C MET A 99 -7.61 -10.57 -11.84
N TRP A 100 -6.69 -9.88 -12.51
CA TRP A 100 -6.60 -8.42 -12.52
C TRP A 100 -7.83 -7.78 -13.15
N TRP A 101 -8.27 -8.25 -14.33
CA TRP A 101 -9.47 -7.74 -14.99
C TRP A 101 -10.72 -7.89 -14.13
N ALA A 102 -10.87 -9.03 -13.45
CA ALA A 102 -11.98 -9.29 -12.54
C ALA A 102 -11.98 -8.38 -11.30
N GLN A 103 -10.84 -7.76 -10.99
CA GLN A 103 -10.61 -6.99 -9.77
C GLN A 103 -10.52 -5.48 -10.03
N GLY A 104 -10.91 -5.02 -11.21
CA GLY A 104 -11.00 -3.61 -11.55
C GLY A 104 -9.91 -3.10 -12.51
N GLY A 105 -9.20 -4.01 -13.20
CA GLY A 105 -8.20 -3.63 -14.20
C GLY A 105 -8.78 -2.80 -15.35
N ALA A 106 -10.08 -2.96 -15.67
CA ALA A 106 -10.74 -2.19 -16.73
C ALA A 106 -10.80 -0.69 -16.41
N GLU A 107 -11.06 -0.33 -15.15
CA GLU A 107 -11.06 1.03 -14.65
C GLU A 107 -9.65 1.63 -14.70
N THR A 108 -8.64 0.86 -14.30
CA THR A 108 -7.23 1.25 -14.46
C THR A 108 -6.91 1.58 -15.90
N VAL A 109 -7.20 0.67 -16.84
CA VAL A 109 -6.94 0.89 -18.26
C VAL A 109 -7.69 2.10 -18.81
N THR A 110 -8.93 2.31 -18.38
CA THR A 110 -9.74 3.47 -18.76
C THR A 110 -9.10 4.77 -18.27
N SER A 111 -8.53 4.79 -17.06
CA SER A 111 -7.83 5.97 -16.51
C SER A 111 -6.59 6.37 -17.33
N TYR A 112 -5.98 5.43 -18.06
CA TYR A 112 -4.89 5.70 -19.01
C TYR A 112 -5.40 6.11 -20.41
N GLY A 113 -6.71 6.22 -20.61
CA GLY A 113 -7.30 6.55 -21.91
C GLY A 113 -7.19 5.42 -22.94
N ALA A 114 -7.09 4.17 -22.48
CA ALA A 114 -6.82 3.02 -23.31
C ALA A 114 -7.94 1.98 -23.27
N ARG A 115 -7.73 0.88 -24.00
CA ARG A 115 -8.59 -0.31 -24.02
C ARG A 115 -7.73 -1.56 -23.81
N GLU A 116 -8.37 -2.67 -23.51
CA GLU A 116 -7.70 -3.97 -23.34
C GLU A 116 -6.76 -4.34 -24.51
N ALA A 117 -7.09 -3.97 -25.74
CA ALA A 117 -6.23 -4.27 -26.88
C ALA A 117 -4.90 -3.48 -26.94
N ASN A 118 -4.78 -2.36 -26.24
CA ASN A 118 -3.62 -1.45 -26.38
C ASN A 118 -3.12 -0.85 -25.06
N TRP A 119 -3.61 -1.31 -23.90
CA TRP A 119 -3.30 -0.69 -22.62
C TRP A 119 -1.82 -0.75 -22.24
N ARG A 120 -1.12 -1.84 -22.60
CA ARG A 120 0.32 -2.01 -22.29
C ARG A 120 1.19 -0.89 -22.90
N ASP A 121 0.80 -0.39 -24.08
CA ASP A 121 1.47 0.73 -24.74
C ASP A 121 1.05 2.09 -24.18
N ALA A 122 -0.16 2.18 -23.62
CA ALA A 122 -0.69 3.41 -23.06
C ALA A 122 -0.22 3.70 -21.63
N VAL A 123 0.12 2.66 -20.86
CA VAL A 123 0.70 2.82 -19.52
C VAL A 123 2.15 3.29 -19.66
N PRO A 124 2.53 4.43 -19.07
CA PRO A 124 3.91 4.91 -19.13
C PRO A 124 4.89 3.91 -18.49
N LYS A 125 6.05 3.73 -19.11
CA LYS A 125 7.07 2.78 -18.64
C LYS A 125 7.59 3.13 -17.25
N GLU A 126 7.59 4.42 -16.92
CA GLU A 126 7.93 4.94 -15.60
C GLU A 126 6.99 4.44 -14.51
N HIS A 127 5.68 4.28 -14.78
CA HIS A 127 4.71 3.76 -13.81
C HIS A 127 4.95 2.27 -13.55
N ILE A 128 5.16 1.49 -14.61
CA ILE A 128 5.54 0.07 -14.49
C ILE A 128 6.84 -0.08 -13.71
N SER A 129 7.85 0.74 -14.06
CA SER A 129 9.15 0.71 -13.40
C SER A 129 9.06 1.12 -11.93
N TRP A 130 8.19 2.09 -11.60
CA TRP A 130 7.90 2.51 -10.23
C TRP A 130 7.25 1.38 -9.44
N MET A 131 6.18 0.76 -9.95
CA MET A 131 5.51 -0.36 -9.29
C MET A 131 6.48 -1.52 -8.98
N ARG A 132 7.38 -1.86 -9.91
CA ARG A 132 8.39 -2.91 -9.69
C ARG A 132 9.40 -2.63 -8.57
N ARG A 133 9.58 -1.36 -8.19
CA ARG A 133 10.51 -0.97 -7.11
C ARG A 133 9.84 -0.89 -5.74
N LEU A 134 8.51 -1.01 -5.68
CA LEU A 134 7.78 -0.92 -4.43
C LEU A 134 8.21 -2.07 -3.49
N PRO A 135 8.64 -1.78 -2.25
CA PRO A 135 8.85 -2.82 -1.25
C PRO A 135 7.51 -3.44 -0.83
N GLY A 136 7.53 -4.71 -0.45
CA GLY A 136 6.32 -5.39 0.08
C GLY A 136 6.05 -5.11 1.56
N ILE A 137 7.04 -4.62 2.31
CA ILE A 137 6.97 -4.42 3.75
C ILE A 137 7.95 -3.33 4.20
N LEU A 138 7.57 -2.56 5.22
CA LEU A 138 8.46 -1.68 5.98
C LEU A 138 8.49 -2.16 7.44
N HIS A 139 9.67 -2.48 7.95
CA HIS A 139 9.87 -2.91 9.33
C HIS A 139 10.75 -1.92 10.09
N ASP A 140 10.17 -1.24 11.08
CA ASP A 140 10.89 -0.40 12.04
C ASP A 140 11.08 -1.18 13.36
N GLU A 141 12.19 -1.93 13.41
CA GLU A 141 12.53 -2.77 14.56
C GLU A 141 12.68 -1.98 15.86
N GLN A 142 13.19 -0.75 15.78
CA GLN A 142 13.43 0.10 16.95
C GLN A 142 12.12 0.50 17.62
N ARG A 143 11.06 0.73 16.82
CA ARG A 143 9.73 1.14 17.28
C ARG A 143 8.74 -0.01 17.38
N LYS A 144 9.13 -1.22 16.99
CA LYS A 144 8.24 -2.39 16.92
C LYS A 144 7.02 -2.10 16.03
N LEU A 145 7.25 -1.43 14.89
CA LEU A 145 6.23 -1.14 13.90
C LEU A 145 6.51 -1.92 12.61
N VAL A 146 5.45 -2.51 12.06
CA VAL A 146 5.46 -3.10 10.72
C VAL A 146 4.36 -2.43 9.92
N PHE A 147 4.68 -1.99 8.71
CA PHE A 147 3.71 -1.55 7.72
C PHE A 147 3.75 -2.55 6.57
N VAL A 148 2.60 -3.08 6.22
CA VAL A 148 2.45 -4.14 5.22
C VAL A 148 1.07 -4.04 4.59
N HIS A 149 0.90 -4.41 3.33
CA HIS A 149 -0.38 -4.28 2.66
C HIS A 149 -1.49 -5.12 3.32
N ALA A 150 -1.35 -6.44 3.36
CA ALA A 150 -2.39 -7.34 3.89
C ALA A 150 -2.14 -7.77 5.33
N GLY A 151 -0.90 -8.14 5.67
CA GLY A 151 -0.55 -8.62 7.00
C GLY A 151 0.72 -9.47 7.01
N ILE A 152 0.98 -10.13 8.14
CA ILE A 152 2.13 -11.03 8.32
C ILE A 152 1.64 -12.44 8.68
N GLU A 153 2.53 -13.42 8.64
CA GLU A 153 2.32 -14.74 9.24
C GLU A 153 3.02 -14.78 10.61
N PRO A 154 2.28 -14.62 11.73
CA PRO A 154 2.88 -14.54 13.07
C PRO A 154 3.76 -15.74 13.43
N ALA A 155 3.47 -16.93 12.88
CA ALA A 155 4.25 -18.13 13.14
C ALA A 155 5.67 -18.08 12.57
N SER A 156 5.88 -17.37 11.46
CA SER A 156 7.17 -17.32 10.76
C SER A 156 7.78 -15.93 10.66
N PHE A 157 7.04 -14.85 10.99
CA PHE A 157 7.56 -13.48 10.98
C PHE A 157 8.88 -13.37 11.79
N PRO A 158 9.91 -12.64 11.32
CA PRO A 158 9.96 -11.83 10.09
C PRO A 158 10.44 -12.58 8.83
N GLN A 159 10.36 -13.91 8.80
CA GLN A 159 10.81 -14.76 7.68
C GLN A 159 9.66 -15.21 6.76
N ASP A 160 8.49 -14.59 6.88
CA ASP A 160 7.37 -14.82 5.98
C ASP A 160 7.61 -14.19 4.59
N ASP A 161 6.78 -14.56 3.62
CA ASP A 161 7.01 -14.24 2.23
C ASP A 161 6.13 -13.09 1.71
N GLN A 162 6.52 -12.54 0.56
CA GLN A 162 5.77 -11.49 -0.12
C GLN A 162 4.34 -11.93 -0.46
N ARG A 163 4.09 -13.22 -0.69
CA ARG A 163 2.72 -13.71 -0.93
C ARG A 163 1.85 -13.48 0.29
N THR A 164 2.37 -13.74 1.49
CA THR A 164 1.69 -13.45 2.76
C THR A 164 1.44 -11.95 2.91
N TRP A 165 2.47 -11.13 2.68
CA TRP A 165 2.39 -9.67 2.82
C TRP A 165 1.34 -9.04 1.94
N LEU A 166 1.14 -9.57 0.73
CA LEU A 166 0.19 -9.01 -0.24
C LEU A 166 -1.21 -9.62 -0.13
N TRP A 167 -1.38 -10.85 0.38
CA TRP A 167 -2.65 -11.58 0.20
C TRP A 167 -3.29 -12.13 1.46
N THR A 168 -2.60 -12.07 2.61
CA THR A 168 -3.10 -12.79 3.79
C THR A 168 -4.44 -12.25 4.27
N ARG A 169 -5.41 -13.17 4.39
CA ARG A 169 -6.66 -13.00 5.14
C ARG A 169 -6.76 -14.02 6.27
N SER A 170 -5.60 -14.53 6.71
CA SER A 170 -5.49 -15.62 7.67
C SER A 170 -6.13 -15.26 9.00
N GLU A 171 -7.01 -16.13 9.51
CA GLU A 171 -7.58 -15.96 10.85
C GLU A 171 -6.49 -15.82 11.91
N ARG A 172 -5.34 -16.49 11.74
CA ARG A 172 -4.21 -16.39 12.68
C ARG A 172 -3.70 -14.96 12.81
N PHE A 173 -3.64 -14.22 11.72
CA PHE A 173 -3.23 -12.82 11.74
C PHE A 173 -4.32 -11.95 12.38
N PHE A 174 -5.58 -12.14 11.98
CA PHE A 174 -6.69 -11.29 12.45
C PHE A 174 -7.12 -11.55 13.90
N GLN A 175 -6.94 -12.76 14.41
CA GLN A 175 -7.34 -13.21 15.74
C GLN A 175 -6.13 -13.24 16.67
N GLN A 176 -5.98 -12.21 17.50
CA GLN A 176 -4.84 -12.03 18.40
C GLN A 176 -4.51 -13.25 19.29
N TRP A 177 -5.52 -14.04 19.69
CA TRP A 177 -5.32 -15.22 20.54
C TRP A 177 -4.66 -16.39 19.80
N GLN A 178 -4.54 -16.30 18.47
CA GLN A 178 -3.81 -17.27 17.66
C GLN A 178 -2.34 -16.88 17.43
N TRP A 179 -1.91 -15.69 17.88
CA TRP A 179 -0.51 -15.29 17.78
C TRP A 179 0.34 -16.07 18.78
N PRO A 180 1.47 -16.66 18.36
CA PRO A 180 2.33 -17.41 19.25
C PRO A 180 3.06 -16.48 20.22
N ASP A 181 3.40 -16.98 21.41
CA ASP A 181 4.30 -16.26 22.34
C ASP A 181 5.74 -16.36 21.82
N ARG A 182 6.17 -15.33 21.11
CA ARG A 182 7.49 -15.19 20.49
C ARG A 182 8.07 -13.82 20.79
N ASP A 183 9.36 -13.75 21.10
CA ASP A 183 10.02 -12.50 21.50
C ASP A 183 9.98 -11.44 20.38
N GLU A 184 10.01 -11.87 19.12
CA GLU A 184 9.96 -11.00 17.94
C GLU A 184 8.61 -10.29 17.82
N LEU A 185 7.53 -10.88 18.34
CA LEU A 185 6.18 -10.34 18.29
C LEU A 185 5.84 -9.48 19.51
N LYS A 186 6.65 -9.52 20.57
CA LYS A 186 6.39 -8.77 21.81
C LYS A 186 6.43 -7.27 21.54
N GLY A 187 5.28 -6.62 21.77
CA GLY A 187 5.09 -5.19 21.53
C GLY A 187 5.00 -4.78 20.07
N LEU A 188 4.98 -5.74 19.13
CA LEU A 188 4.84 -5.48 17.71
C LEU A 188 3.44 -4.94 17.40
N MET A 189 3.41 -3.87 16.60
CA MET A 189 2.21 -3.28 16.04
C MET A 189 2.29 -3.34 14.51
N VAL A 190 1.35 -4.05 13.90
CA VAL A 190 1.26 -4.22 12.44
C VAL A 190 0.17 -3.30 11.87
N VAL A 191 0.56 -2.30 11.10
CA VAL A 191 -0.36 -1.40 10.39
C VAL A 191 -0.58 -1.94 8.97
N HIS A 192 -1.84 -2.18 8.60
CA HIS A 192 -2.21 -2.84 7.36
C HIS A 192 -3.50 -2.31 6.75
N GLY A 193 -3.82 -2.77 5.53
CA GLY A 193 -5.04 -2.49 4.77
C GLY A 193 -5.66 -3.78 4.21
N HIS A 194 -5.96 -3.80 2.90
CA HIS A 194 -6.37 -4.95 2.06
C HIS A 194 -7.76 -5.57 2.29
N THR A 195 -8.24 -5.55 3.54
CA THR A 195 -9.53 -6.15 3.91
C THR A 195 -10.35 -5.10 4.65
N PRO A 196 -11.24 -4.38 3.95
CA PRO A 196 -12.07 -3.38 4.59
C PRO A 196 -13.11 -4.09 5.45
N ARG A 197 -13.18 -3.74 6.74
CA ARG A 197 -14.14 -4.34 7.69
C ARG A 197 -15.10 -3.30 8.30
N SER A 198 -14.80 -2.02 8.11
CA SER A 198 -15.43 -0.88 8.77
C SER A 198 -15.15 0.38 7.96
N PHE A 199 -15.98 1.43 8.10
CA PHE A 199 -15.70 2.77 7.57
C PHE A 199 -14.78 3.61 8.47
N ASP A 200 -14.41 3.07 9.63
CA ASP A 200 -13.43 3.61 10.57
C ASP A 200 -12.23 2.65 10.70
N PRO A 201 -11.01 3.16 10.96
CA PRO A 201 -9.86 2.31 11.24
C PRO A 201 -10.10 1.37 12.42
N GLU A 202 -9.72 0.10 12.28
CA GLU A 202 -9.80 -0.86 13.38
C GLU A 202 -8.49 -0.89 14.15
N VAL A 203 -8.52 -0.54 15.44
CA VAL A 203 -7.36 -0.56 16.32
C VAL A 203 -7.44 -1.74 17.28
N TYR A 204 -6.48 -2.65 17.18
CA TYR A 204 -6.31 -3.82 18.07
C TYR A 204 -4.91 -3.80 18.71
N PRO A 205 -4.66 -4.57 19.78
CA PRO A 205 -3.38 -4.55 20.51
C PRO A 205 -2.13 -4.81 19.66
N HIS A 206 -2.25 -5.61 18.59
CA HIS A 206 -1.12 -6.01 17.73
C HIS A 206 -1.26 -5.55 16.27
N ARG A 207 -2.40 -4.94 15.91
CA ARG A 207 -2.64 -4.51 14.54
C ARG A 207 -3.57 -3.32 14.44
N ILE A 208 -3.34 -2.50 13.43
CA ILE A 208 -4.23 -1.42 13.02
C ILE A 208 -4.58 -1.65 11.56
N ASN A 209 -5.88 -1.78 11.26
CA ASN A 209 -6.37 -1.80 9.89
C ASN A 209 -6.84 -0.39 9.52
N VAL A 210 -6.23 0.22 8.50
CA VAL A 210 -6.59 1.56 8.02
C VAL A 210 -7.32 1.54 6.67
N ASP A 211 -7.63 0.35 6.13
CA ASP A 211 -8.50 0.22 4.97
C ASP A 211 -9.97 0.38 5.38
N THR A 212 -10.55 1.52 4.98
CA THR A 212 -11.90 1.95 5.35
C THR A 212 -12.90 1.93 4.18
N GLY A 213 -12.53 1.35 3.02
CA GLY A 213 -13.32 1.38 1.78
C GLY A 213 -13.31 2.73 1.07
#